data_AF-A0AAW1P5J4-F1
#
_entry.id   AF-A0AAW1P5J4-F1
#
_cell.length_a   1.000
_cell.length_b   1.000
_cell.length_c   1.000
_cell.angle_alpha   90.00
_cell.angle_beta   90.00
_cell.angle_gamma   90.00
#
_symmetry.space_group_name_H-M   'P 1'
#
loop_
_entity.id
_entity.type
_entity.pdbx_description
1 polymer ?
#
loop_
_entity_poly.entity_id
_entity_poly.type
_entity_poly.pdbx_seq_one_letter_code
_entity_poly.pdbx_strand_id
1 'polypeptide(L)'
;MADTIGIQGPTVNNSRELSICGWKVTSCKAPILKDSLMDRCKSDLAAPSLPEQLFADSYLKLVHAATGTCLYFSAIDGLRAWIADTPPPVRVGIAQDWLSTREADVKAHNAKTQDYDWTYSTPYHGSLRTESNSQASTSDPKWVPSPEPMNRAPLMARDPILFYEEVPLYESELDDHGVSQLSVKVRVMPTCWFVLLRFWLRVDKVLVRLRETRIFCDFKAPPATALVTREIRHCEGTFEELKAAGAPGDGAAYADADSASLALQAVAPAGVTQFSTEKLVLRKQPELM
;
A
#
# COMPACT_ATOMS: atom_id res chain seq x y z
N MET A 1 -2.57 -23.18 -9.87
CA MET A 1 -3.27 -22.58 -11.01
C MET A 1 -3.47 -21.12 -10.68
N ALA A 2 -2.65 -20.25 -11.27
CA ALA A 2 -2.73 -18.81 -11.06
C ALA A 2 -3.77 -18.29 -12.07
N ASP A 3 -5.01 -18.18 -11.63
CA ASP A 3 -6.07 -17.54 -12.42
C ASP A 3 -5.74 -16.05 -12.53
N THR A 4 -5.06 -15.72 -13.61
CA THR A 4 -4.94 -14.35 -14.09
C THR A 4 -6.35 -13.94 -14.48
N ILE A 5 -6.96 -13.06 -13.69
CA ILE A 5 -8.25 -12.46 -13.99
C ILE A 5 -8.11 -11.75 -15.34
N GLY A 6 -8.57 -12.41 -16.41
CA GLY A 6 -8.57 -11.89 -17.77
C GLY A 6 -9.69 -10.87 -17.95
N ILE A 7 -9.52 -9.69 -17.38
CA ILE A 7 -10.33 -8.52 -17.72
C ILE A 7 -9.57 -7.78 -18.83
N GLN A 8 -9.71 -8.23 -20.08
CA GLN A 8 -9.17 -7.50 -21.22
C GLN A 8 -10.12 -6.37 -21.60
N GLY A 9 -9.94 -5.20 -20.96
CA GLY A 9 -10.30 -3.93 -21.54
C GLY A 9 -9.37 -3.56 -22.71
N PRO A 10 -9.67 -2.50 -23.49
CA PRO A 10 -8.82 -2.08 -24.60
C PRO A 10 -7.40 -1.80 -24.10
N THR A 11 -6.42 -2.49 -24.67
CA THR A 11 -5.03 -2.50 -24.23
C THR A 11 -4.36 -1.16 -24.55
N VAL A 12 -4.56 -0.16 -23.70
CA VAL A 12 -3.71 1.03 -23.69
C VAL A 12 -2.42 0.60 -23.03
N ASN A 13 -1.39 0.32 -23.84
CA ASN A 13 -0.10 -0.20 -23.39
C ASN A 13 0.71 0.92 -22.72
N ASN A 14 0.26 1.38 -21.55
CA ASN A 14 0.90 2.43 -20.76
C ASN A 14 1.93 1.85 -19.77
N SER A 15 2.59 0.77 -20.17
CA SER A 15 3.58 0.09 -19.35
C SER A 15 4.97 0.65 -19.58
N ARG A 16 5.70 0.95 -18.51
CA ARG A 16 7.12 1.34 -18.56
C ARG A 16 7.97 0.30 -17.86
N GLU A 17 9.18 0.08 -18.37
CA GLU A 17 10.06 -0.98 -17.90
C GLU A 17 11.53 -0.53 -17.87
N LEU A 18 12.28 -1.00 -16.86
CA LEU A 18 13.73 -0.87 -16.74
C LEU A 18 14.32 -2.20 -16.24
N SER A 19 15.42 -2.65 -16.83
CA SER A 19 16.23 -3.75 -16.29
C SER A 19 17.58 -3.21 -15.80
N ILE A 20 17.95 -3.52 -14.57
CA ILE A 20 19.21 -3.08 -13.95
C ILE A 20 19.62 -4.02 -12.81
N CYS A 21 20.91 -4.36 -12.73
CA CYS A 21 21.49 -5.12 -11.60
C CYS A 21 20.69 -6.39 -11.20
N GLY A 22 20.25 -7.17 -12.20
CA GLY A 22 19.48 -8.40 -11.98
C GLY A 22 17.99 -8.19 -11.68
N TRP A 23 17.52 -6.94 -11.59
CA TRP A 23 16.13 -6.58 -11.40
C TRP A 23 15.48 -6.11 -12.70
N LYS A 24 14.26 -6.57 -12.92
CA LYS A 24 13.34 -6.08 -13.94
C LYS A 24 12.19 -5.34 -13.25
N VAL A 25 12.13 -4.04 -13.42
CA VAL A 25 11.10 -3.15 -12.85
C VAL A 25 10.10 -2.80 -13.95
N THR A 26 8.84 -3.17 -13.76
CA THR A 26 7.75 -2.90 -14.70
C THR A 26 6.64 -2.17 -13.96
N SER A 27 6.11 -1.11 -14.56
CA SER A 27 4.94 -0.37 -14.06
C SER A 27 3.86 -0.35 -15.13
N CYS A 28 2.59 -0.28 -14.71
CA CYS A 28 1.44 -0.04 -15.56
C CYS A 28 0.50 0.93 -14.86
N LYS A 29 0.11 2.00 -15.55
CA LYS A 29 -0.89 2.97 -15.09
C LYS A 29 -2.11 2.90 -16.00
N ALA A 30 -3.09 2.14 -15.55
CA ALA A 30 -4.37 1.94 -16.22
C ALA A 30 -5.38 3.04 -15.82
N PRO A 31 -6.44 3.27 -16.61
CA PRO A 31 -7.54 4.14 -16.19
C PRO A 31 -8.33 3.53 -15.02
N ILE A 32 -9.19 4.35 -14.40
CA ILE A 32 -10.18 3.89 -13.42
C ILE A 32 -11.05 2.79 -14.04
N LEU A 33 -11.38 1.77 -13.25
CA LEU A 33 -12.23 0.66 -13.63
C LEU A 33 -13.60 1.21 -14.05
N LYS A 34 -14.07 0.76 -15.22
CA LYS A 34 -15.37 1.17 -15.75
C LYS A 34 -16.51 0.66 -14.88
N ASP A 35 -17.57 1.46 -14.74
CA ASP A 35 -18.79 1.10 -14.00
C ASP A 35 -19.35 -0.27 -14.41
N SER A 36 -19.32 -0.60 -15.70
CA SER A 36 -19.77 -1.89 -16.24
C SER A 36 -19.02 -3.10 -15.68
N LEU A 37 -17.84 -2.90 -15.09
CA LEU A 37 -17.01 -3.93 -14.49
C LEU A 37 -16.98 -3.84 -12.96
N MET A 38 -17.54 -2.78 -12.37
CA MET A 38 -17.53 -2.52 -10.92
C MET A 38 -18.28 -3.62 -10.16
N ASP A 39 -19.51 -3.94 -10.59
CA ASP A 39 -20.33 -4.98 -9.96
C ASP A 39 -19.67 -6.37 -10.02
N ARG A 40 -19.05 -6.68 -11.16
CA ARG A 40 -18.30 -7.92 -11.33
C ARG A 40 -17.08 -7.96 -10.40
N CYS A 41 -16.28 -6.90 -10.36
CA CYS A 41 -15.12 -6.83 -9.48
C CYS A 41 -15.51 -6.95 -8.01
N LYS A 42 -16.59 -6.27 -7.61
CA LYS A 42 -17.15 -6.34 -6.25
C LYS A 42 -17.56 -7.76 -5.90
N SER A 43 -18.28 -8.43 -6.81
CA SER A 43 -18.68 -9.83 -6.65
C SER A 43 -17.48 -10.77 -6.56
N ASP A 44 -16.50 -10.63 -7.45
CA ASP A 44 -15.30 -11.49 -7.49
C ASP A 44 -14.43 -11.35 -6.23
N LEU A 45 -14.43 -10.16 -5.61
CA LEU A 45 -13.74 -9.90 -4.35
C LEU A 45 -14.57 -10.26 -3.10
N ALA A 46 -15.86 -10.56 -3.26
CA ALA A 46 -16.83 -10.60 -2.16
C ALA A 46 -16.78 -9.35 -1.27
N ALA A 47 -16.57 -8.18 -1.89
CA ALA A 47 -16.38 -6.91 -1.18
C ALA A 47 -17.73 -6.26 -0.81
N PRO A 48 -17.88 -5.64 0.38
CA PRO A 48 -19.09 -4.92 0.75
C PRO A 48 -19.27 -3.62 -0.07
N SER A 49 -18.17 -2.98 -0.44
CA SER A 49 -18.09 -1.80 -1.32
C SER A 49 -16.73 -1.78 -2.04
N LEU A 50 -16.57 -0.88 -3.01
CA LEU A 50 -15.31 -0.60 -3.69
C LEU A 50 -15.04 0.92 -3.66
N PRO A 51 -13.77 1.35 -3.64
CA PRO A 51 -13.40 2.75 -3.83
C PRO A 51 -13.92 3.30 -5.16
N GLU A 52 -14.33 4.56 -5.20
CA GLU A 52 -14.89 5.22 -6.39
C GLU A 52 -13.86 5.26 -7.53
N GLN A 53 -12.59 5.49 -7.20
CA GLN A 53 -11.50 5.50 -8.17
C GLN A 53 -10.63 4.25 -8.01
N LEU A 54 -11.12 3.12 -8.53
CA LEU A 54 -10.38 1.85 -8.50
C LEU A 54 -9.53 1.66 -9.76
N PHE A 55 -8.19 1.66 -9.63
CA PHE A 55 -7.27 1.38 -10.72
C PHE A 55 -6.91 -0.11 -10.78
N ALA A 56 -7.90 -0.95 -11.08
CA ALA A 56 -7.80 -2.42 -10.97
C ALA A 56 -6.63 -3.05 -11.76
N ASP A 57 -6.32 -2.49 -12.94
CA ASP A 57 -5.26 -2.98 -13.83
C ASP A 57 -3.92 -2.25 -13.66
N SER A 58 -3.85 -1.28 -12.75
CA SER A 58 -2.59 -0.60 -12.40
C SER A 58 -1.74 -1.49 -11.49
N TYR A 59 -0.44 -1.53 -11.76
CA TYR A 59 0.50 -2.28 -10.94
C TYR A 59 1.93 -1.74 -11.00
N LEU A 60 2.69 -2.07 -9.95
CA LEU A 60 4.15 -2.05 -9.96
C LEU A 60 4.65 -3.47 -9.72
N LYS A 61 5.66 -3.89 -10.49
CA LYS A 61 6.27 -5.21 -10.42
C LYS A 61 7.79 -5.10 -10.45
N LEU A 62 8.46 -5.75 -9.49
CA LEU A 62 9.92 -5.88 -9.46
C LEU A 62 10.27 -7.37 -9.42
N VAL A 63 10.93 -7.88 -10.46
CA VAL A 63 11.33 -9.28 -10.57
C VAL A 63 12.85 -9.39 -10.51
N HIS A 64 13.38 -10.17 -9.58
CA HIS A 64 14.79 -10.53 -9.55
C HIS A 64 15.03 -11.74 -10.46
N ALA A 65 15.74 -11.52 -11.57
CA ALA A 65 15.88 -12.48 -12.66
C ALA A 65 16.50 -13.82 -12.22
N ALA A 66 17.46 -13.79 -11.29
CA ALA A 66 18.19 -14.99 -10.88
C ALA A 66 17.40 -15.92 -9.95
N THR A 67 16.44 -15.39 -9.18
CA THR A 67 15.67 -16.16 -8.18
C THR A 67 14.18 -16.26 -8.52
N GLY A 68 13.69 -15.50 -9.50
CA GLY A 68 12.25 -15.38 -9.79
C GLY A 68 11.46 -14.62 -8.74
N THR A 69 12.12 -14.14 -7.68
CA THR A 69 11.47 -13.38 -6.60
C THR A 69 10.81 -12.13 -7.16
N CYS A 70 9.51 -12.00 -6.93
CA CYS A 70 8.69 -10.95 -7.48
C CYS A 70 8.00 -10.17 -6.35
N LEU A 71 8.26 -8.87 -6.28
CA LEU A 71 7.47 -7.92 -5.49
C LEU A 71 6.41 -7.33 -6.42
N TYR A 72 5.15 -7.50 -6.06
CA TYR A 72 4.01 -7.07 -6.86
C TYR A 72 3.06 -6.21 -6.04
N PHE A 73 2.62 -5.09 -6.61
CA PHE A 73 1.73 -4.13 -5.96
C PHE A 73 0.54 -3.89 -6.88
N SER A 74 -0.67 -4.13 -6.38
CA SER A 74 -1.92 -3.90 -7.13
C SER A 74 -3.05 -3.49 -6.20
N ALA A 75 -4.04 -2.80 -6.76
CA ALA A 75 -5.24 -2.39 -6.04
C ALA A 75 -6.02 -3.60 -5.50
N ILE A 76 -6.14 -4.63 -6.33
CA ILE A 76 -6.88 -5.86 -6.02
C ILE A 76 -6.29 -6.58 -4.81
N ASP A 77 -4.97 -6.73 -4.72
CA ASP A 77 -4.33 -7.35 -3.55
C ASP A 77 -4.47 -6.47 -2.30
N GLY A 78 -4.43 -5.14 -2.45
CA GLY A 78 -4.71 -4.19 -1.38
C GLY A 78 -6.13 -4.31 -0.81
N LEU A 79 -7.13 -4.43 -1.69
CA LEU A 79 -8.53 -4.62 -1.30
C LEU A 79 -8.78 -5.99 -0.66
N ARG A 80 -8.16 -7.07 -1.17
CA ARG A 80 -8.22 -8.39 -0.52
C ARG A 80 -7.71 -8.35 0.91
N ALA A 81 -6.60 -7.65 1.14
CA ALA A 81 -6.04 -7.48 2.48
C ALA A 81 -6.97 -6.66 3.39
N TRP A 82 -7.60 -5.60 2.88
CA TRP A 82 -8.62 -4.83 3.63
C TRP A 82 -9.82 -5.69 4.01
N ILE A 83 -10.37 -6.46 3.08
CA ILE A 83 -11.51 -7.37 3.31
C ILE A 83 -11.19 -8.39 4.41
N ALA A 84 -9.95 -8.86 4.48
CA ALA A 84 -9.51 -9.85 5.46
C ALA A 84 -9.23 -9.27 6.86
N ASP A 85 -8.92 -7.96 6.99
CA ASP A 85 -8.51 -7.31 8.25
C ASP A 85 -9.72 -7.02 9.16
N THR A 86 -10.92 -6.81 8.59
CA THR A 86 -12.19 -6.55 9.29
C THR A 86 -12.09 -5.65 10.54
N PRO A 87 -11.43 -4.47 10.47
CA PRO A 87 -11.32 -3.59 11.62
C PRO A 87 -12.69 -2.97 11.97
N PRO A 88 -12.88 -2.50 13.22
CA PRO A 88 -14.07 -1.76 13.59
C PRO A 88 -14.30 -0.55 12.68
N PRO A 89 -15.56 -0.26 12.28
CA PRO A 89 -15.85 0.85 11.38
C PRO A 89 -15.49 2.19 12.04
N VAL A 90 -14.83 3.07 11.27
CA VAL A 90 -14.59 4.45 11.69
C VAL A 90 -15.93 5.18 11.73
N ARG A 91 -16.23 5.85 12.85
CA ARG A 91 -17.48 6.61 13.00
C ARG A 91 -17.21 8.08 12.74
N VAL A 92 -18.00 8.68 11.86
CA VAL A 92 -18.04 10.14 11.71
C VAL A 92 -18.77 10.75 12.91
N GLY A 93 -18.25 11.85 13.48
CA GLY A 93 -18.81 12.45 14.70
C GLY A 93 -20.32 12.75 14.61
N ILE A 94 -20.80 13.15 13.43
CA ILE A 94 -22.22 13.37 13.15
C ILE A 94 -23.05 12.09 13.35
N ALA A 95 -22.54 10.93 12.93
CA ALA A 95 -23.23 9.66 13.12
C ALA A 95 -23.31 9.29 14.61
N GLN A 96 -22.32 9.64 15.41
CA GLN A 96 -22.30 9.34 16.84
C GLN A 96 -23.28 10.23 17.65
N ASP A 97 -23.33 11.52 17.33
CA ASP A 97 -24.29 12.46 17.93
C ASP A 97 -25.73 12.15 17.48
N TRP A 98 -25.93 11.81 16.21
CA TRP A 98 -27.23 11.43 15.67
C TRP A 98 -27.72 10.08 16.22
N LEU A 99 -26.86 9.06 16.32
CA LEU A 99 -27.20 7.76 16.92
C LEU A 99 -27.55 7.89 18.40
N SER A 100 -26.77 8.67 19.17
CA SER A 100 -27.00 8.84 20.61
C SER A 100 -28.27 9.60 20.94
N THR A 101 -28.72 10.51 20.06
CA THR A 101 -30.00 11.23 20.24
C THR A 101 -31.22 10.52 19.64
N ARG A 102 -31.03 9.52 18.76
CA ARG A 102 -32.13 8.86 18.01
C ARG A 102 -32.09 7.33 18.05
N GLU A 103 -31.48 6.77 19.09
CA GLU A 103 -31.30 5.32 19.26
C GLU A 103 -32.62 4.53 19.18
N ALA A 104 -33.71 5.12 19.67
CA ALA A 104 -35.06 4.55 19.57
C ALA A 104 -35.63 4.57 18.14
N ASP A 105 -35.41 5.65 17.38
CA ASP A 105 -35.86 5.78 15.99
C ASP A 105 -35.08 4.86 15.04
N VAL A 106 -33.77 4.68 15.28
CA VAL A 106 -32.89 3.79 14.51
C VAL A 106 -33.33 2.33 14.66
N LYS A 107 -33.66 1.91 15.89
CA LYS A 107 -34.25 0.59 16.15
C LYS A 107 -35.64 0.44 15.54
N ALA A 108 -36.46 1.50 15.55
CA ALA A 108 -37.82 1.47 14.99
C ALA A 108 -37.84 1.43 13.45
N HIS A 109 -36.88 2.04 12.78
CA HIS A 109 -36.85 2.17 11.32
C HIS A 109 -35.85 1.25 10.61
N ASN A 110 -35.19 0.35 11.35
CA ASN A 110 -34.24 -0.63 10.79
C ASN A 110 -33.16 0.03 9.92
N ALA A 111 -32.70 1.23 10.33
CA ALA A 111 -31.70 1.99 9.59
C ALA A 111 -30.40 1.16 9.50
N LYS A 112 -29.93 0.92 8.28
CA LYS A 112 -28.72 0.12 8.03
C LYS A 112 -27.49 0.88 8.54
N THR A 113 -27.04 0.56 9.75
CA THR A 113 -25.68 0.90 10.17
C THR A 113 -24.71 0.11 9.28
N GLN A 114 -23.71 0.76 8.69
CA GLN A 114 -22.66 0.04 7.99
C GLN A 114 -21.77 -0.65 9.02
N ASP A 115 -21.89 -1.96 9.12
CA ASP A 115 -21.11 -2.79 10.07
C ASP A 115 -19.71 -3.15 9.52
N TYR A 116 -19.24 -2.44 8.49
CA TYR A 116 -17.95 -2.68 7.83
C TYR A 116 -17.11 -1.40 7.75
N ASP A 117 -15.79 -1.56 7.65
CA ASP A 117 -14.86 -0.44 7.44
C ASP A 117 -15.00 0.14 6.04
N TRP A 118 -15.72 1.26 5.92
CA TRP A 118 -15.91 2.01 4.67
C TRP A 118 -14.70 2.89 4.28
N THR A 119 -13.61 2.88 5.08
CA THR A 119 -12.42 3.72 4.82
C THR A 119 -11.37 3.04 3.94
N TYR A 120 -11.58 1.77 3.57
CA TYR A 120 -10.65 0.97 2.76
C TYR A 120 -9.24 0.88 3.37
N SER A 121 -9.14 0.88 4.71
CA SER A 121 -7.86 0.84 5.42
C SER A 121 -7.22 -0.53 5.30
N THR A 122 -6.19 -0.64 4.46
CA THR A 122 -5.54 -1.92 4.15
C THR A 122 -4.28 -2.17 4.99
N PRO A 123 -4.05 -3.39 5.52
CA PRO A 123 -2.76 -3.78 6.09
C PRO A 123 -1.76 -4.25 5.02
N TYR A 124 -2.03 -4.00 3.73
CA TYR A 124 -1.22 -4.48 2.62
C TYR A 124 0.20 -3.91 2.60
N HIS A 125 1.19 -4.81 2.43
CA HIS A 125 2.62 -4.49 2.42
C HIS A 125 3.32 -4.86 1.10
N GLY A 126 2.54 -5.03 0.02
CA GLY A 126 3.02 -5.62 -1.23
C GLY A 126 2.97 -7.15 -1.22
N SER A 127 2.70 -7.73 -2.38
CA SER A 127 2.60 -9.17 -2.58
C SER A 127 3.96 -9.75 -2.95
N LEU A 128 4.38 -10.78 -2.22
CA LEU A 128 5.58 -11.54 -2.54
C LEU A 128 5.19 -12.78 -3.34
N ARG A 129 5.77 -12.96 -4.53
CA ARG A 129 5.46 -14.03 -5.48
C ARG A 129 6.75 -14.64 -6.04
N THR A 130 6.62 -15.78 -6.70
CA THR A 130 7.68 -16.41 -7.49
C THR A 130 7.19 -16.54 -8.94
N GLU A 131 7.91 -15.94 -9.89
CA GLU A 131 7.59 -16.06 -11.32
C GLU A 131 8.04 -17.44 -11.84
N SER A 132 7.12 -18.18 -12.49
CA SER A 132 7.28 -19.61 -12.82
C SER A 132 8.33 -19.92 -13.90
N ASN A 133 8.86 -18.89 -14.59
CA ASN A 133 9.83 -19.06 -15.68
C ASN A 133 11.28 -19.24 -15.20
N SER A 134 11.56 -19.09 -13.90
CA SER A 134 12.89 -19.37 -13.35
C SER A 134 12.98 -20.83 -12.90
N GLN A 135 13.84 -21.61 -13.57
CA GLN A 135 14.22 -22.98 -13.19
C GLN A 135 14.96 -23.08 -11.83
N ALA A 136 14.82 -22.11 -10.94
CA ALA A 136 15.70 -21.92 -9.79
C ALA A 136 14.95 -21.41 -8.55
N SER A 137 14.32 -22.32 -7.80
CA SER A 137 14.36 -22.44 -6.33
C SER A 137 13.17 -23.29 -5.83
N THR A 138 13.43 -24.18 -4.87
CA THR A 138 12.40 -25.04 -4.24
C THR A 138 11.85 -24.46 -2.93
N SER A 139 12.29 -23.25 -2.53
CA SER A 139 11.81 -22.58 -1.31
C SER A 139 11.18 -21.24 -1.66
N ASP A 140 9.93 -21.05 -1.27
CA ASP A 140 9.23 -19.80 -1.49
C ASP A 140 9.95 -18.63 -0.80
N PRO A 141 10.11 -17.48 -1.48
CA PRO A 141 10.68 -16.29 -0.88
C PRO A 141 9.82 -15.88 0.31
N LYS A 142 10.47 -15.50 1.42
CA LYS A 142 9.77 -15.08 2.64
C LYS A 142 10.46 -13.90 3.30
N TRP A 143 9.65 -13.00 3.83
CA TRP A 143 10.10 -11.95 4.75
C TRP A 143 10.45 -12.58 6.10
N VAL A 144 11.55 -12.12 6.69
CA VAL A 144 12.00 -12.53 8.02
C VAL A 144 12.22 -11.28 8.85
N PRO A 145 11.75 -11.22 10.11
CA PRO A 145 12.04 -10.11 11.00
C PRO A 145 13.55 -9.82 11.08
N SER A 146 13.90 -8.54 11.10
CA SER A 146 15.28 -8.09 11.19
C SER A 146 15.37 -6.94 12.18
N PRO A 147 16.31 -6.93 13.13
CA PRO A 147 16.51 -5.78 14.02
C PRO A 147 17.26 -4.62 13.33
N GLU A 148 17.84 -4.87 12.16
CA GLU A 148 18.61 -3.89 11.41
C GLU A 148 17.69 -2.86 10.73
N PRO A 149 17.90 -1.55 10.96
CA PRO A 149 17.14 -0.52 10.26
C PRO A 149 17.51 -0.48 8.77
N MET A 150 16.63 0.07 7.95
CA MET A 150 16.91 0.27 6.54
C MET A 150 18.08 1.25 6.36
N ASN A 151 19.12 0.83 5.63
CA ASN A 151 20.21 1.73 5.27
C ASN A 151 19.75 2.72 4.18
N ARG A 152 19.37 3.93 4.60
CA ARG A 152 18.91 5.00 3.70
C ARG A 152 20.04 5.83 3.09
N ALA A 153 21.29 5.61 3.46
CA ALA A 153 22.41 6.43 2.99
C ALA A 153 22.52 6.49 1.45
N PRO A 154 22.30 5.38 0.70
CA PRO A 154 22.30 5.43 -0.77
C PRO A 154 21.21 6.32 -1.36
N LEU A 155 20.08 6.52 -0.66
CA LEU A 155 18.98 7.38 -1.12
C LEU A 155 19.28 8.88 -1.00
N MET A 156 20.28 9.24 -0.18
CA MET A 156 20.75 10.61 0.00
C MET A 156 21.88 10.97 -0.95
N ALA A 157 22.42 9.99 -1.68
CA ALA A 157 23.42 10.25 -2.72
C ALA A 157 22.81 11.09 -3.84
N ARG A 158 23.64 11.93 -4.47
CA ARG A 158 23.25 12.74 -5.65
C ARG A 158 23.30 11.92 -6.94
N ASP A 159 22.79 10.70 -6.88
CA ASP A 159 22.70 9.80 -8.03
C ASP A 159 21.49 10.20 -8.90
N PRO A 160 21.59 10.15 -10.23
CA PRO A 160 20.46 10.43 -11.11
C PRO A 160 19.37 9.36 -10.93
N ILE A 161 18.11 9.77 -11.00
CA ILE A 161 16.98 8.83 -11.02
C ILE A 161 16.85 8.30 -12.44
N LEU A 162 17.13 7.01 -12.63
CA LEU A 162 17.06 6.32 -13.93
C LEU A 162 15.61 5.94 -14.28
N PHE A 163 14.81 5.61 -13.26
CA PHE A 163 13.41 5.27 -13.41
C PHE A 163 12.62 5.78 -12.21
N TYR A 164 11.53 6.48 -12.50
CA TYR A 164 10.58 6.96 -11.50
C TYR A 164 9.18 6.67 -11.99
N GLU A 165 8.39 6.11 -11.09
CA GLU A 165 6.96 5.92 -11.27
C GLU A 165 6.22 6.14 -9.96
N GLU A 166 5.03 6.72 -10.10
CA GLU A 166 4.00 6.79 -9.08
C GLU A 166 2.74 6.17 -9.69
N VAL A 167 2.34 5.02 -9.14
CA VAL A 167 1.22 4.22 -9.64
C VAL A 167 0.08 4.34 -8.64
N PRO A 168 -1.03 5.01 -8.99
CA PRO A 168 -2.23 5.02 -8.16
C PRO A 168 -2.88 3.62 -8.19
N LEU A 169 -3.36 3.16 -7.04
CA LEU A 169 -4.03 1.85 -6.90
C LEU A 169 -5.52 2.04 -6.62
N TYR A 170 -5.89 2.80 -5.59
CA TYR A 170 -7.26 3.25 -5.42
C TYR A 170 -7.36 4.56 -4.66
N GLU A 171 -8.47 5.26 -4.85
CA GLU A 171 -8.83 6.47 -4.13
C GLU A 171 -10.34 6.52 -3.88
N SER A 172 -10.73 7.14 -2.77
CA SER A 172 -12.11 7.34 -2.36
C SER A 172 -12.25 8.68 -1.65
N GLU A 173 -13.33 9.41 -1.97
CA GLU A 173 -13.71 10.68 -1.32
C GLU A 173 -14.62 10.45 -0.11
N LEU A 174 -14.86 9.19 0.26
CA LEU A 174 -15.51 8.84 1.53
C LEU A 174 -16.91 9.49 1.68
N ASP A 175 -17.68 9.55 0.60
CA ASP A 175 -18.97 10.29 0.53
C ASP A 175 -18.84 11.75 1.05
N ASP A 176 -17.81 12.47 0.62
CA ASP A 176 -17.44 13.82 1.07
C ASP A 176 -17.07 13.94 2.56
N HIS A 177 -16.80 12.83 3.24
CA HIS A 177 -16.34 12.82 4.63
C HIS A 177 -14.82 12.74 4.78
N GLY A 178 -14.08 12.83 3.68
CA GLY A 178 -12.63 12.92 3.71
C GLY A 178 -11.99 12.31 2.47
N VAL A 179 -10.93 11.54 2.66
CA VAL A 179 -10.21 10.90 1.56
C VAL A 179 -9.47 9.66 2.05
N SER A 180 -9.48 8.62 1.23
CA SER A 180 -8.70 7.41 1.39
C SER A 180 -7.95 7.12 0.09
N GLN A 181 -6.64 6.91 0.16
CA GLN A 181 -5.79 6.76 -1.02
C GLN A 181 -4.72 5.70 -0.79
N LEU A 182 -4.55 4.79 -1.75
CA LEU A 182 -3.44 3.85 -1.83
C LEU A 182 -2.65 4.08 -3.12
N SER A 183 -1.36 4.33 -3.00
CA SER A 183 -0.44 4.46 -4.15
C SER A 183 0.91 3.81 -3.87
N VAL A 184 1.63 3.48 -4.94
CA VAL A 184 3.00 2.96 -4.85
C VAL A 184 3.96 3.77 -5.71
N LYS A 185 5.05 4.24 -5.11
CA LYS A 185 6.14 4.97 -5.76
C LYS A 185 7.37 4.08 -5.88
N VAL A 186 8.10 4.17 -7.00
CA VAL A 186 9.42 3.57 -7.16
C VAL A 186 10.43 4.58 -7.67
N ARG A 187 11.64 4.54 -7.09
CA ARG A 187 12.82 5.26 -7.57
C ARG A 187 13.91 4.23 -7.81
N VAL A 188 14.48 4.23 -9.01
CA VAL A 188 15.63 3.39 -9.37
C VAL A 188 16.80 4.30 -9.70
N MET A 189 17.91 4.07 -9.01
CA MET A 189 19.19 4.75 -9.17
C MET A 189 20.23 3.73 -9.68
N PRO A 190 21.43 4.16 -10.12
CA PRO A 190 22.47 3.24 -10.56
C PRO A 190 22.92 2.24 -9.49
N THR A 191 22.74 2.57 -8.20
CA THR A 191 23.28 1.81 -7.07
C THR A 191 22.20 1.14 -6.20
N CYS A 192 20.93 1.49 -6.37
CA CYS A 192 19.84 0.95 -5.57
C CYS A 192 18.48 1.18 -6.22
N TRP A 193 17.45 0.52 -5.68
CA TRP A 193 16.07 0.95 -5.87
C TRP A 193 15.36 1.11 -4.51
N PHE A 194 14.33 1.95 -4.50
CA PHE A 194 13.46 2.20 -3.37
C PHE A 194 12.00 2.22 -3.79
N VAL A 195 11.17 1.52 -3.03
CA VAL A 195 9.71 1.47 -3.20
C VAL A 195 9.05 2.04 -1.94
N LEU A 196 8.03 2.86 -2.13
CA LEU A 196 7.14 3.35 -1.08
C LEU A 196 5.71 3.01 -1.46
N LEU A 197 5.13 2.02 -0.81
CA LEU A 197 3.68 1.80 -0.80
C LEU A 197 3.10 2.62 0.35
N ARG A 198 2.13 3.47 0.06
CA ARG A 198 1.52 4.36 1.04
C ARG A 198 0.00 4.30 0.94
N PHE A 199 -0.62 3.97 2.06
CA PHE A 199 -2.02 4.22 2.31
C PHE A 199 -2.15 5.48 3.18
N TRP A 200 -2.97 6.42 2.76
CA TRP A 200 -3.28 7.64 3.50
C TRP A 200 -4.79 7.78 3.63
N LEU A 201 -5.23 8.11 4.83
CA LEU A 201 -6.63 8.32 5.19
C LEU A 201 -6.73 9.60 6.00
N ARG A 202 -7.69 10.44 5.64
CA ARG A 202 -8.20 11.52 6.46
C ARG A 202 -9.71 11.37 6.51
N VAL A 203 -10.27 11.24 7.70
CA VAL A 203 -11.71 11.38 7.92
C VAL A 203 -11.92 12.72 8.60
N ASP A 204 -12.58 13.64 7.91
CA ASP A 204 -12.63 15.05 8.30
C ASP A 204 -13.19 15.21 9.71
N LYS A 205 -12.45 15.97 10.55
CA LYS A 205 -12.75 16.21 11.97
C LYS A 205 -12.73 14.97 12.86
N VAL A 206 -12.38 13.80 12.34
CA VAL A 206 -12.29 12.55 13.08
C VAL A 206 -10.84 12.17 13.31
N LEU A 207 -10.13 11.72 12.26
CA LEU A 207 -8.77 11.18 12.38
C LEU A 207 -7.95 11.32 11.11
N VAL A 208 -6.65 11.15 11.28
CA VAL A 208 -5.69 10.94 10.21
C VAL A 208 -5.01 9.60 10.44
N ARG A 209 -4.85 8.81 9.37
CA ARG A 209 -4.14 7.53 9.37
C ARG A 209 -3.20 7.45 8.17
N LEU A 210 -2.01 6.92 8.40
CA LEU A 210 -0.95 6.76 7.41
C LEU A 210 -0.29 5.40 7.61
N ARG A 211 -0.31 4.55 6.60
CA ARG A 211 0.36 3.25 6.60
C ARG A 211 1.37 3.23 5.45
N GLU A 212 2.64 3.11 5.80
CA GLU A 212 3.73 3.14 4.83
C GLU A 212 4.54 1.85 4.90
N THR A 213 4.77 1.26 3.74
CA THR A 213 5.71 0.17 3.55
C THR A 213 6.83 0.67 2.65
N ARG A 214 8.02 0.79 3.21
CA ARG A 214 9.24 1.17 2.50
C ARG A 214 10.02 -0.10 2.20
N ILE A 215 10.43 -0.28 0.95
CA ILE A 215 11.22 -1.44 0.54
C ILE A 215 12.44 -0.95 -0.21
N PHE A 216 13.60 -1.50 0.11
CA PHE A 216 14.88 -1.02 -0.40
C PHE A 216 15.79 -2.19 -0.76
N CYS A 217 16.56 -2.01 -1.84
CA CYS A 217 17.63 -2.91 -2.23
C CYS A 217 18.86 -2.12 -2.66
N ASP A 218 20.00 -2.42 -2.03
CA ASP A 218 21.31 -1.91 -2.41
C ASP A 218 21.97 -2.90 -3.38
N PHE A 219 22.35 -2.43 -4.57
CA PHE A 219 23.03 -3.25 -5.58
C PHE A 219 24.49 -3.53 -5.25
N LYS A 220 25.09 -2.76 -4.33
CA LYS A 220 26.48 -2.98 -3.89
C LYS A 220 26.61 -4.12 -2.88
N ALA A 221 25.50 -4.59 -2.32
CA ALA A 221 25.50 -5.75 -1.44
C ALA A 221 26.04 -6.98 -2.21
N PRO A 222 26.98 -7.76 -1.64
CA PRO A 222 27.52 -8.95 -2.30
C PRO A 222 26.40 -9.91 -2.73
N PRO A 223 26.53 -10.64 -3.87
CA PRO A 223 25.49 -11.55 -4.37
C PRO A 223 25.05 -12.63 -3.36
N ALA A 224 25.96 -13.08 -2.47
CA ALA A 224 25.65 -14.04 -1.41
C ALA A 224 24.80 -13.45 -0.26
N THR A 225 24.67 -12.13 -0.21
CA THR A 225 23.94 -11.35 0.80
C THR A 225 23.03 -10.32 0.15
N ALA A 226 22.57 -10.55 -1.09
CA ALA A 226 21.64 -9.64 -1.74
C ALA A 226 20.34 -9.64 -0.92
N LEU A 227 20.16 -8.54 -0.18
CA LEU A 227 19.12 -8.38 0.83
C LEU A 227 18.20 -7.27 0.37
N VAL A 228 16.91 -7.56 0.36
CA VAL A 228 15.88 -6.55 0.28
C VAL A 228 15.41 -6.29 1.70
N THR A 229 15.39 -5.04 2.14
CA THR A 229 14.86 -4.65 3.44
C THR A 229 13.48 -4.04 3.29
N ARG A 230 12.61 -4.27 4.28
CA ARG A 230 11.26 -3.72 4.36
C ARG A 230 11.05 -3.08 5.72
N GLU A 231 10.61 -1.84 5.73
CA GLU A 231 10.15 -1.13 6.93
C GLU A 231 8.66 -0.85 6.80
N ILE A 232 7.90 -1.28 7.79
CA ILE A 232 6.46 -1.03 7.90
C ILE A 232 6.26 -0.04 9.03
N ARG A 233 5.58 1.07 8.75
CA ARG A 233 5.22 2.08 9.75
C ARG A 233 3.74 2.43 9.60
N HIS A 234 2.97 2.21 10.66
CA HIS A 234 1.59 2.69 10.77
C HIS A 234 1.54 3.81 11.78
N CYS A 235 0.84 4.87 11.41
CA CYS A 235 0.55 5.99 12.28
C CYS A 235 -0.90 6.38 12.15
N GLU A 236 -1.54 6.68 13.27
CA GLU A 236 -2.88 7.22 13.30
C GLU A 236 -3.11 8.04 14.57
N GLY A 237 -4.10 8.91 14.52
CA GLY A 237 -4.60 9.63 15.67
C GLY A 237 -5.79 10.48 15.29
N THR A 238 -6.65 10.73 16.27
CA THR A 238 -7.70 11.74 16.12
C THR A 238 -7.09 13.14 16.00
N PHE A 239 -7.82 14.10 15.42
CA PHE A 239 -7.35 15.49 15.39
C PHE A 239 -7.08 16.05 16.79
N GLU A 240 -7.85 15.62 17.79
CA GLU A 240 -7.66 16.01 19.19
C GLU A 240 -6.34 15.45 19.77
N GLU A 241 -6.10 14.15 19.62
CA GLU A 241 -4.86 13.50 20.09
C GLU A 241 -3.62 14.07 19.40
N LEU A 242 -3.69 14.26 18.07
CA LEU A 242 -2.60 14.82 17.28
C LEU A 242 -2.30 16.27 17.69
N LYS A 243 -3.33 17.08 17.91
CA LYS A 243 -3.18 18.45 18.43
C LYS A 243 -2.55 18.46 19.84
N ALA A 244 -3.00 17.57 20.72
CA ALA A 244 -2.43 17.44 22.06
C ALA A 244 -0.95 17.03 22.03
N ALA A 245 -0.54 16.25 21.03
CA ALA A 245 0.84 15.88 20.78
C ALA A 245 1.69 16.97 20.06
N GLY A 246 1.09 18.11 19.71
CA GLY A 246 1.76 19.24 19.06
C GLY A 246 1.71 19.23 17.52
N ALA A 247 0.92 18.35 16.91
CA ALA A 247 0.65 18.37 15.48
C ALA A 247 -0.48 19.38 15.15
N PRO A 248 -0.68 19.72 13.87
CA PRO A 248 -1.85 20.47 13.46
C PRO A 248 -3.17 19.79 13.85
N GLY A 249 -4.16 20.58 14.27
CA GLY A 249 -5.48 20.07 14.68
C GLY A 249 -6.57 20.23 13.63
N ASP A 250 -6.22 20.67 12.42
CA ASP A 250 -7.13 20.94 11.32
C ASP A 250 -6.80 20.08 10.09
N GLY A 251 -7.81 19.77 9.29
CA GLY A 251 -7.66 18.89 8.13
C GLY A 251 -6.81 19.47 7.00
N ALA A 252 -6.66 20.80 6.91
CA ALA A 252 -5.92 21.44 5.83
C ALA A 252 -4.40 21.18 5.93
N ALA A 253 -3.89 20.99 7.14
CA ALA A 253 -2.51 20.56 7.37
C ALA A 253 -2.23 19.10 6.95
N TYR A 254 -3.29 18.33 6.67
CA TYR A 254 -3.25 16.97 6.16
C TYR A 254 -3.96 16.94 4.79
N ALA A 255 -3.59 17.85 3.89
CA ALA A 255 -4.23 17.98 2.58
C ALA A 255 -3.91 16.81 1.64
N ASP A 256 -2.76 16.17 1.84
CA ASP A 256 -2.27 15.06 1.04
C ASP A 256 -1.40 14.09 1.87
N ALA A 257 -0.98 13.01 1.25
CA ALA A 257 -0.22 11.95 1.89
C ALA A 257 1.20 12.39 2.33
N ASP A 258 1.80 13.38 1.66
CA ASP A 258 3.14 13.89 1.98
C ASP A 258 3.12 14.85 3.17
N SER A 259 2.19 15.80 3.18
CA SER A 259 1.90 16.70 4.31
C SER A 259 1.51 15.93 5.57
N ALA A 260 0.68 14.89 5.42
CA ALA A 260 0.35 14.01 6.55
C ALA A 260 1.56 13.24 7.08
N SER A 261 2.43 12.75 6.18
CA SER A 261 3.69 12.10 6.57
C SER A 261 4.59 13.05 7.37
N LEU A 262 4.74 14.29 6.94
CA LEU A 262 5.56 15.29 7.65
C LEU A 262 4.98 15.60 9.04
N ALA A 263 3.68 15.85 9.13
CA ALA A 263 3.01 16.16 10.40
C ALA A 263 3.09 15.00 11.40
N LEU A 264 2.79 13.76 10.96
CA LEU A 264 2.86 12.57 11.82
C LEU A 264 4.31 12.16 12.17
N GLN A 265 5.29 12.56 11.37
CA GLN A 265 6.69 12.34 11.70
C GLN A 265 7.18 13.35 12.76
N ALA A 266 6.72 14.60 12.70
CA ALA A 266 7.13 15.65 13.64
C ALA A 266 6.72 15.37 15.09
N VAL A 267 5.62 14.64 15.29
CA VAL A 267 5.13 14.26 16.63
C VAL A 267 5.45 12.82 17.03
N ALA A 268 6.22 12.09 16.23
CA ALA A 268 6.61 10.73 16.57
C ALA A 268 7.35 10.70 17.94
N PRO A 269 7.08 9.70 18.81
CA PRO A 269 6.33 8.47 18.55
C PRO A 269 4.81 8.58 18.74
N ALA A 270 4.26 9.77 19.02
CA ALA A 270 2.81 9.92 19.14
C ALA A 270 2.10 9.46 17.85
N GLY A 271 1.03 8.69 18.05
CA GLY A 271 0.25 8.09 16.97
C GLY A 271 0.92 6.93 16.23
N VAL A 272 2.18 6.55 16.53
CA VAL A 272 2.79 5.35 15.92
C VAL A 272 2.16 4.10 16.51
N THR A 273 1.40 3.36 15.71
CA THR A 273 0.71 2.12 16.14
C THR A 273 1.43 0.84 15.71
N GLN A 274 2.29 0.93 14.68
CA GLN A 274 3.12 -0.19 14.26
C GLN A 274 4.46 0.32 13.70
N PHE A 275 5.54 -0.34 14.10
CA PHE A 275 6.83 -0.21 13.45
C PHE A 275 7.52 -1.58 13.42
N SER A 276 7.88 -2.06 12.24
CA SER A 276 8.62 -3.31 12.09
C SER A 276 9.57 -3.28 10.90
N THR A 277 10.67 -4.01 11.04
CA THR A 277 11.73 -4.15 10.07
C THR A 277 11.89 -5.62 9.71
N GLU A 278 11.98 -5.89 8.41
CA GLU A 278 12.09 -7.24 7.86
C GLU A 278 13.12 -7.26 6.74
N LYS A 279 13.62 -8.45 6.43
CA LYS A 279 14.52 -8.70 5.31
C LYS A 279 14.07 -9.89 4.49
N LEU A 280 14.39 -9.84 3.22
CA LEU A 280 14.19 -10.89 2.23
C LEU A 280 15.54 -11.21 1.61
N VAL A 281 15.96 -12.47 1.73
CA VAL A 281 17.24 -12.94 1.19
C VAL A 281 17.01 -13.53 -0.20
N LEU A 282 17.71 -12.99 -1.21
CA LEU A 282 17.66 -13.50 -2.57
C LEU A 282 18.65 -14.67 -2.71
N ARG A 283 18.25 -15.89 -2.36
CA ARG A 283 19.11 -17.08 -2.48
C ARG A 283 18.86 -17.83 -3.79
N LYS A 284 19.93 -18.11 -4.54
CA LYS A 284 19.96 -19.20 -5.53
C LYS A 284 20.47 -20.46 -4.81
N GLN A 285 19.79 -21.60 -4.94
CA GLN A 285 20.38 -22.86 -4.43
C GLN A 285 21.68 -23.15 -5.21
N PRO A 286 22.76 -23.59 -4.55
CA PRO A 286 23.91 -24.11 -5.28
C PRO A 286 23.45 -25.32 -6.11
N GLU A 287 23.85 -25.36 -7.39
CA GLU A 287 23.67 -26.54 -8.22
C GLU A 287 24.33 -27.72 -7.50
N LEU A 288 23.56 -28.76 -7.19
CA LEU A 288 24.12 -30.04 -6.75
C LEU A 288 24.99 -30.55 -7.91
N MET A 289 26.31 -30.54 -7.72
CA MET A 289 27.26 -31.27 -8.57
C MET A 289 27.06 -32.77 -8.44
#